data_AF-A0AAP6ZZ45-F1
#
_entry.id   AF-A0AAP6ZZ45-F1
#
_cell.length_a   1.000
_cell.length_b   1.000
_cell.length_c   1.000
_cell.angle_alpha   90.00
_cell.angle_beta   90.00
_cell.angle_gamma   90.00
#
_symmetry.space_group_name_H-M   'P 1'
#
loop_
_entity.id
_entity.type
_entity.pdbx_description
1 polymer ?
#
loop_
_entity_poly.entity_id
_entity_poly.type
_entity_poly.pdbx_seq_one_letter_code
_entity_poly.pdbx_strand_id
1 'polypeptide(L)'
;MELSRTERHKQRREQQQQRKRKAVWIYVVFGIIVISAALFAWQGKLFDLGGTEAKDGITAPAGDKSAVGDQEQNGEGANDSKGTKDVTDANDGTTVPENKKEATVRLTFVGDMMMSGRVEDVVKDKGYDFPYYYAKSLLQDADLAIGNLETPLTTGGKPADNKLFVYKSSPKMAQVMADAGIDIVNLANNHSMDQGEEGLLDTFQALKAANVSYIGAGKNSKEAYTPLIVERNGIKLAFLGLSRVIPDDSWYAWKNKPGVATTYEGTKERAAESIKAAKKEADIVVVIAHWGEERTDEPNAKQKELAKLFVDSGADLIVGGHPHVVQGFEQQQDSWIAYSMGNFIFTQAENPKTWETMALQAECKKDGKCELKMTPYFTDVGQAIPLEGERGQKVMKRLQEISTGIHIDQNGNIRKKQ
;
A
#
# COMPACT_ATOMS: atom_id res chain seq x y z
N MET A 1 -6.16 -12.96 -44.36
CA MET A 1 -7.42 -13.01 -45.12
C MET A 1 -8.48 -12.28 -44.29
N GLU A 2 -8.95 -11.11 -44.73
CA GLU A 2 -10.00 -10.38 -44.03
C GLU A 2 -11.37 -11.06 -44.24
N LEU A 3 -12.10 -11.31 -43.15
CA LEU A 3 -13.44 -11.89 -43.20
C LEU A 3 -14.41 -10.98 -43.95
N SER A 4 -15.26 -11.55 -44.80
CA SER A 4 -16.31 -10.81 -45.50
C SER A 4 -17.28 -10.14 -44.51
N ARG A 5 -17.98 -9.09 -44.95
CA ARG A 5 -18.97 -8.40 -44.10
C ARG A 5 -20.06 -9.36 -43.59
N THR A 6 -20.43 -10.35 -44.39
CA THR A 6 -21.42 -11.38 -44.06
C THR A 6 -20.92 -12.32 -42.96
N GLU A 7 -19.65 -12.73 -43.02
CA GLU A 7 -19.03 -13.59 -42.00
C GLU A 7 -18.87 -12.87 -40.65
N ARG A 8 -18.51 -11.57 -40.68
CA ARG A 8 -18.44 -10.74 -39.47
C ARG A 8 -19.82 -10.58 -38.80
N HIS A 9 -20.89 -10.47 -39.58
CA HIS A 9 -22.25 -10.43 -39.05
C HIS A 9 -22.69 -11.76 -38.43
N LYS A 10 -22.32 -12.89 -39.05
CA LYS A 10 -22.61 -14.23 -38.53
C LYS A 10 -21.87 -14.48 -37.20
N GLN A 11 -20.57 -14.17 -37.14
CA GLN A 11 -19.79 -14.30 -35.91
C GLN A 11 -20.33 -13.42 -34.77
N ARG A 12 -20.75 -12.18 -35.06
CA ARG A 12 -21.36 -11.30 -34.04
C ARG A 12 -22.68 -11.87 -33.50
N ARG A 13 -23.52 -12.47 -34.35
CA ARG A 13 -24.77 -13.13 -33.92
C ARG A 13 -24.50 -14.36 -33.05
N GLU A 14 -23.52 -15.18 -33.43
CA GLU A 14 -23.12 -16.37 -32.65
C GLU A 14 -22.53 -15.98 -31.28
N GLN A 15 -21.68 -14.95 -31.23
CA GLN A 15 -21.16 -14.42 -29.96
C GLN A 15 -22.26 -13.84 -29.07
N GLN A 16 -23.24 -13.12 -29.63
CA GLN A 16 -24.39 -12.63 -28.86
C GLN A 16 -25.24 -13.77 -28.31
N GLN A 17 -25.48 -14.83 -29.10
CA GLN A 17 -26.20 -16.01 -28.62
C GLN A 17 -25.42 -16.77 -27.53
N GLN A 18 -24.10 -16.90 -27.66
CA GLN A 18 -23.26 -17.49 -26.62
C GLN A 18 -23.29 -16.66 -25.32
N ARG A 19 -23.23 -15.32 -25.41
CA ARG A 19 -23.35 -14.43 -24.24
C ARG A 19 -24.71 -14.58 -23.56
N LYS A 20 -25.81 -14.65 -24.32
CA LYS A 20 -27.15 -14.90 -23.77
C LYS A 20 -27.25 -16.27 -23.08
N ARG A 21 -26.69 -17.33 -23.67
CA ARG A 21 -26.65 -18.66 -23.06
C ARG A 21 -25.83 -18.70 -21.78
N LYS A 22 -24.67 -18.03 -21.74
CA LYS A 22 -23.86 -17.89 -20.52
C LYS A 22 -24.60 -17.12 -19.42
N ALA A 23 -25.30 -16.03 -19.77
CA ALA A 23 -26.10 -15.28 -18.81
C ALA A 23 -27.23 -16.12 -18.20
N VAL A 24 -27.97 -16.88 -19.03
CA VAL A 24 -29.01 -17.81 -18.53
C VAL A 24 -28.42 -18.86 -17.59
N TRP A 25 -27.27 -19.44 -17.92
CA TRP A 25 -26.58 -20.41 -17.07
C TRP A 25 -26.17 -19.82 -15.71
N ILE A 26 -25.72 -18.57 -15.68
CA ILE A 26 -25.41 -17.85 -14.42
C ILE A 26 -26.64 -17.73 -13.54
N TYR A 27 -27.80 -17.35 -14.09
CA TYR A 27 -29.04 -17.24 -13.33
C TYR A 27 -29.54 -18.60 -12.81
N VAL A 28 -29.35 -19.68 -13.57
CA VAL A 28 -29.69 -21.04 -13.12
C VAL A 28 -28.81 -21.47 -11.94
N VAL A 29 -27.50 -21.26 -12.04
CA VAL A 29 -26.56 -21.59 -10.94
C VAL A 29 -26.85 -20.75 -9.71
N PHE A 30 -27.12 -19.46 -9.87
CA PHE A 30 -27.51 -18.58 -8.76
C PHE A 30 -28.81 -19.03 -8.09
N GLY A 31 -29.82 -19.43 -8.88
CA GLY A 31 -31.07 -19.99 -8.36
C GLY A 31 -30.85 -21.26 -7.53
N ILE A 32 -29.96 -22.15 -7.96
CA ILE A 32 -29.61 -23.36 -7.22
C ILE A 32 -28.94 -23.01 -5.88
N ILE A 33 -27.99 -22.07 -5.88
CA ILE A 33 -27.29 -21.63 -4.66
C ILE A 33 -28.26 -21.04 -3.64
N VAL A 34 -29.20 -20.19 -4.08
CA VAL A 34 -30.21 -19.58 -3.19
C VAL A 34 -31.13 -20.65 -2.58
N ILE A 35 -31.56 -21.63 -3.38
CA ILE A 35 -32.38 -22.75 -2.89
C ILE A 35 -31.59 -23.60 -1.88
N SER A 36 -30.32 -23.91 -2.15
CA SER A 36 -29.47 -24.65 -1.23
C SER A 36 -29.23 -23.90 0.09
N ALA A 37 -29.01 -22.59 0.04
CA ALA A 37 -28.86 -21.75 1.23
C ALA A 37 -30.15 -21.70 2.07
N ALA A 38 -31.31 -21.60 1.42
CA ALA A 38 -32.60 -21.63 2.09
C ALA A 38 -32.88 -22.99 2.78
N LEU A 39 -32.53 -24.10 2.11
CA LEU A 39 -32.64 -25.45 2.70
C LEU A 39 -31.69 -25.64 3.89
N PHE A 40 -30.46 -25.11 3.82
CA PHE A 40 -29.50 -25.15 4.91
C PHE A 40 -29.96 -24.33 6.12
N ALA A 41 -30.48 -23.12 5.89
CA ALA A 41 -31.05 -22.29 6.94
C ALA A 41 -32.30 -22.93 7.60
N TRP A 42 -33.11 -23.64 6.81
CA TRP A 42 -34.27 -24.38 7.33
C TRP A 42 -33.84 -25.59 8.17
N GLN A 43 -32.81 -26.33 7.76
CA GLN A 43 -32.22 -27.41 8.56
C GLN A 43 -31.57 -26.88 9.86
N GLY A 44 -30.90 -25.73 9.81
CA GLY A 44 -30.32 -25.08 11.00
C GLY A 44 -31.37 -24.70 12.04
N LYS A 45 -32.54 -24.20 11.60
CA LYS A 45 -33.67 -23.91 12.51
C LYS A 45 -34.32 -25.16 13.11
N LEU A 46 -34.18 -26.33 12.48
CA LEU A 46 -34.67 -27.59 13.06
C LEU A 46 -33.78 -28.08 14.21
N PHE A 47 -32.49 -27.71 14.20
CA PHE A 47 -31.51 -28.10 15.23
C PHE A 47 -31.45 -27.16 16.44
N ASP A 48 -32.00 -25.94 16.34
CA ASP A 48 -31.96 -24.92 17.40
C ASP A 48 -33.18 -24.95 18.35
N LEU A 49 -34.00 -26.01 18.29
CA LEU A 49 -35.15 -26.24 19.19
C LEU A 49 -34.81 -27.15 20.39
N GLY A 50 -33.54 -27.31 20.74
CA GLY A 50 -33.11 -28.12 21.87
C GLY A 50 -31.80 -27.67 22.50
N GLY A 51 -31.85 -26.69 23.40
CA GLY A 51 -30.66 -26.26 24.17
C GLY A 51 -30.99 -25.22 25.25
N THR A 52 -30.99 -25.67 26.50
CA THR A 52 -31.31 -24.95 27.73
C THR A 52 -30.31 -23.85 28.13
N GLU A 53 -30.84 -22.78 28.74
CA GLU A 53 -30.12 -21.67 29.38
C GLU A 53 -29.20 -22.13 30.54
N ALA A 54 -28.02 -21.51 30.64
CA ALA A 54 -27.29 -21.36 31.90
C ALA A 54 -26.64 -19.97 31.93
N LYS A 55 -27.11 -19.13 32.86
CA LYS A 55 -26.51 -17.85 33.25
C LYS A 55 -25.47 -18.13 34.32
N ASP A 56 -24.26 -17.62 34.14
CA ASP A 56 -23.35 -17.35 35.26
C ASP A 56 -22.75 -15.95 35.09
N GLY A 57 -23.00 -15.12 36.10
CA GLY A 57 -22.38 -13.82 36.27
C GLY A 57 -21.16 -13.95 37.17
N ILE A 58 -20.09 -13.22 36.86
CA ILE A 58 -19.01 -12.94 37.80
C ILE A 58 -18.65 -11.45 37.72
N THR A 59 -18.64 -10.87 38.91
CA THR A 59 -18.34 -9.52 39.37
C THR A 59 -16.90 -9.08 39.13
N ALA A 60 -16.72 -7.79 38.83
CA ALA A 60 -15.45 -7.08 38.91
C ALA A 60 -15.22 -6.50 40.33
N PRO A 61 -13.97 -6.33 40.80
CA PRO A 61 -13.66 -5.39 41.86
C PRO A 61 -13.02 -4.10 41.33
N ALA A 62 -13.43 -3.00 41.97
CA ALA A 62 -12.87 -1.66 41.84
C ALA A 62 -11.86 -1.37 42.97
N GLY A 63 -11.03 -0.34 42.76
CA GLY A 63 -10.06 0.22 43.70
C GLY A 63 -8.63 0.08 43.15
N ASP A 64 -7.81 1.12 43.01
CA ASP A 64 -7.56 2.16 44.00
C ASP A 64 -7.05 3.46 43.36
N LYS A 65 -7.38 4.59 43.99
CA LYS A 65 -6.87 5.93 43.68
C LYS A 65 -5.73 6.23 44.64
N SER A 66 -4.63 6.76 44.14
CA SER A 66 -3.69 7.50 44.99
C SER A 66 -3.12 8.68 44.22
N ALA A 67 -3.38 9.85 44.78
CA ALA A 67 -2.91 11.16 44.35
C ALA A 67 -1.71 11.57 45.22
N VAL A 68 -0.67 12.11 44.60
CA VAL A 68 0.37 12.99 45.15
C VAL A 68 0.90 13.75 43.93
N GLY A 69 1.06 15.06 43.83
CA GLY A 69 1.14 16.16 44.79
C GLY A 69 2.18 17.12 44.21
N ASP A 70 1.75 18.33 43.84
CA ASP A 70 2.58 19.42 43.31
C ASP A 70 3.68 19.83 44.29
N GLN A 71 4.87 20.21 43.77
CA GLN A 71 5.63 21.37 44.26
C GLN A 71 6.54 21.94 43.15
N GLU A 72 6.23 23.17 42.75
CA GLU A 72 7.19 24.15 42.23
C GLU A 72 8.15 24.60 43.33
N GLN A 73 9.42 24.86 42.99
CA GLN A 73 10.08 26.09 43.43
C GLN A 73 11.31 26.48 42.60
N ASN A 74 11.39 27.80 42.41
CA ASN A 74 12.40 28.60 41.72
C ASN A 74 13.83 28.48 42.26
N GLY A 75 14.79 28.93 41.43
CA GLY A 75 16.12 29.33 41.89
C GLY A 75 17.02 29.85 40.76
N GLU A 76 16.95 31.14 40.47
CA GLU A 76 17.97 31.90 39.73
C GLU A 76 19.31 31.95 40.49
N GLY A 77 20.42 32.13 39.76
CA GLY A 77 21.71 32.44 40.37
C GLY A 77 22.86 32.52 39.36
N ALA A 78 23.07 33.72 38.82
CA ALA A 78 24.24 34.09 38.04
C ALA A 78 25.53 34.09 38.90
N ASN A 79 26.69 33.86 38.29
CA ASN A 79 27.65 34.94 37.95
C ASN A 79 29.11 34.43 37.79
N ASP A 80 29.75 35.03 36.78
CA ASP A 80 31.13 35.52 36.72
C ASP A 80 32.38 34.66 36.44
N SER A 81 33.10 35.18 35.43
CA SER A 81 34.51 35.57 35.43
C SER A 81 35.55 34.75 34.63
N LYS A 82 35.90 35.37 33.48
CA LYS A 82 37.25 35.82 33.03
C LYS A 82 38.40 34.83 32.84
N GLY A 83 38.87 34.78 31.58
CA GLY A 83 40.27 35.00 31.11
C GLY A 83 41.32 33.97 31.55
N THR A 84 42.26 33.49 30.73
CA THR A 84 43.08 34.19 29.73
C THR A 84 44.05 33.18 29.09
N LYS A 85 44.60 33.54 27.92
CA LYS A 85 45.90 33.17 27.32
C LYS A 85 46.03 31.89 26.47
N ASP A 86 46.11 32.17 25.17
CA ASP A 86 47.17 31.74 24.23
C ASP A 86 48.28 30.86 24.82
N VAL A 87 48.37 29.64 24.27
CA VAL A 87 49.62 28.90 24.12
C VAL A 87 49.65 28.37 22.69
N THR A 88 50.63 28.86 21.94
CA THR A 88 51.06 28.31 20.65
C THR A 88 51.68 26.94 20.86
N ASP A 89 51.25 25.94 20.09
CA ASP A 89 52.12 24.84 19.71
C ASP A 89 51.78 24.37 18.30
N ALA A 90 52.77 24.46 17.42
CA ALA A 90 52.76 23.79 16.14
C ALA A 90 53.25 22.37 16.36
N ASN A 91 52.43 21.36 16.05
CA ASN A 91 52.99 20.11 15.57
C ASN A 91 52.02 19.33 14.68
N ASP A 92 52.67 18.74 13.68
CA ASP A 92 52.27 17.79 12.67
C ASP A 92 51.51 16.57 13.22
N GLY A 93 50.69 15.93 12.38
CA GLY A 93 50.26 14.56 12.61
C GLY A 93 48.77 14.25 12.50
N THR A 94 48.38 13.88 11.28
CA THR A 94 47.40 12.81 11.01
C THR A 94 45.94 13.13 11.33
N THR A 95 45.23 13.72 10.37
CA THR A 95 43.78 13.57 10.28
C THR A 95 43.47 12.08 10.11
N VAL A 96 43.06 11.43 11.19
CA VAL A 96 42.37 10.14 11.12
C VAL A 96 41.18 10.36 10.16
N PRO A 97 41.04 9.60 9.06
CA PRO A 97 39.87 9.75 8.22
C PRO A 97 38.67 9.39 9.08
N GLU A 98 37.89 10.41 9.43
CA GLU A 98 36.58 10.25 10.02
C GLU A 98 35.84 9.28 9.09
N ASN A 99 35.53 8.09 9.61
CA ASN A 99 34.89 7.03 8.86
C ASN A 99 33.47 7.53 8.52
N LYS A 100 33.35 8.31 7.45
CA LYS A 100 32.08 8.88 6.98
C LYS A 100 31.17 7.71 6.73
N LYS A 101 30.25 7.49 7.67
CA LYS A 101 29.17 6.53 7.52
C LYS A 101 28.51 6.83 6.18
N GLU A 102 28.48 5.84 5.30
CA GLU A 102 27.92 5.98 3.96
C GLU A 102 26.49 6.53 4.08
N ALA A 103 26.15 7.53 3.26
CA ALA A 103 24.83 8.14 3.31
C ALA A 103 23.75 7.11 2.96
N THR A 104 22.69 7.06 3.77
CA THR A 104 21.52 6.22 3.55
C THR A 104 20.25 7.06 3.51
N VAL A 105 19.21 6.48 2.92
CA VAL A 105 17.84 7.00 2.96
C VAL A 105 16.90 5.90 3.44
N ARG A 106 16.04 6.22 4.42
CA ARG A 106 15.06 5.32 4.99
C ARG A 106 13.70 5.56 4.34
N LEU A 107 13.24 4.56 3.59
CA LEU A 107 11.91 4.54 2.99
C LEU A 107 10.98 3.64 3.81
N THR A 108 9.75 4.08 4.08
CA THR A 108 8.72 3.24 4.71
C THR A 108 7.56 3.04 3.74
N PHE A 109 7.20 1.79 3.47
CA PHE A 109 6.08 1.43 2.62
C PHE A 109 4.97 0.79 3.43
N VAL A 110 3.74 1.23 3.18
CA VAL A 110 2.53 0.63 3.72
C VAL A 110 1.61 0.14 2.61
N GLY A 111 0.71 -0.78 2.95
CA GLY A 111 -0.22 -1.38 2.01
C GLY A 111 -1.39 -0.51 1.59
N ASP A 112 -2.47 -1.17 1.21
CA ASP A 112 -3.66 -0.53 0.64
C ASP A 112 -4.36 0.34 1.68
N MET A 113 -4.64 1.60 1.31
CA MET A 113 -5.32 2.58 2.14
C MET A 113 -6.62 3.01 1.47
N MET A 114 -7.74 2.74 2.14
CA MET A 114 -9.09 3.04 1.70
C MET A 114 -9.91 3.65 2.84
N MET A 115 -10.01 4.98 2.85
CA MET A 115 -10.71 5.76 3.88
C MET A 115 -12.21 5.95 3.59
N SER A 116 -12.82 4.96 2.93
CA SER A 116 -14.23 4.96 2.50
C SER A 116 -15.06 3.95 3.30
N GLY A 117 -16.38 4.06 3.21
CA GLY A 117 -17.29 3.11 3.86
C GLY A 117 -17.15 3.14 5.38
N ARG A 118 -16.98 1.98 6.02
CA ARG A 118 -16.85 1.89 7.49
C ARG A 118 -15.69 2.70 8.05
N VAL A 119 -14.60 2.87 7.30
CA VAL A 119 -13.47 3.70 7.75
C VAL A 119 -13.87 5.16 7.83
N GLU A 120 -14.71 5.64 6.92
CA GLU A 120 -15.23 7.00 6.94
C GLU A 120 -16.10 7.25 8.19
N ASP A 121 -16.94 6.28 8.56
CA ASP A 121 -17.76 6.35 9.77
C ASP A 121 -16.89 6.38 11.03
N VAL A 122 -15.87 5.51 11.11
CA VAL A 122 -14.92 5.47 12.22
C VAL A 122 -14.17 6.79 12.36
N VAL A 123 -13.72 7.38 11.25
CA VAL A 123 -13.02 8.67 11.28
C VAL A 123 -13.94 9.81 11.73
N LYS A 124 -15.22 9.82 11.30
CA LYS A 124 -16.19 10.83 11.74
C LYS A 124 -16.50 10.73 13.24
N ASP A 125 -16.52 9.51 13.77
CA ASP A 125 -16.81 9.25 15.19
C ASP A 125 -15.58 9.49 16.09
N LYS A 126 -14.43 8.91 15.74
CA LYS A 126 -13.24 8.87 16.59
C LYS A 126 -12.21 9.97 16.32
N GLY A 127 -12.35 10.70 15.21
CA GLY A 127 -11.40 11.71 14.78
C GLY A 127 -10.58 11.29 13.57
N TYR A 128 -10.08 12.29 12.85
CA TYR A 128 -9.33 12.13 11.60
C TYR A 128 -7.93 11.55 11.79
N ASP A 129 -7.35 11.64 12.98
CA ASP A 129 -6.05 11.05 13.33
C ASP A 129 -6.12 9.56 13.70
N PHE A 130 -7.31 9.05 14.04
CA PHE A 130 -7.53 7.68 14.48
C PHE A 130 -6.86 6.61 13.59
N PRO A 131 -6.93 6.69 12.24
CA PRO A 131 -6.40 5.62 11.40
C PRO A 131 -4.91 5.36 11.55
N TYR A 132 -4.15 6.42 11.85
CA TYR A 132 -2.70 6.37 11.87
C TYR A 132 -2.13 6.34 13.28
N TYR A 133 -2.96 6.34 14.33
CA TYR A 133 -2.52 6.45 15.73
C TYR A 133 -1.30 5.57 16.06
N TYR A 134 -1.34 4.27 15.75
CA TYR A 134 -0.23 3.35 16.03
C TYR A 134 0.93 3.42 15.03
N ALA A 135 0.66 3.83 13.80
CA ALA A 135 1.65 3.85 12.72
C ALA A 135 2.40 5.18 12.61
N LYS A 136 1.86 6.26 13.19
CA LYS A 136 2.33 7.64 13.00
C LYS A 136 3.81 7.80 13.30
N SER A 137 4.28 7.25 14.43
CA SER A 137 5.70 7.35 14.79
C SER A 137 6.61 6.63 13.78
N LEU A 138 6.17 5.51 13.21
CA LEU A 138 6.94 4.76 12.21
C LEU A 138 7.00 5.53 10.87
N LEU A 139 5.88 6.13 10.48
CA LEU A 139 5.77 6.90 9.24
C LEU A 139 6.61 8.19 9.32
N GLN A 140 6.54 8.92 10.44
CA GLN A 140 7.29 10.17 10.65
C GLN A 140 8.80 9.98 10.87
N ASP A 141 9.25 8.77 11.22
CA ASP A 141 10.67 8.42 11.34
C ASP A 141 11.34 8.12 9.98
N ALA A 142 10.56 7.97 8.91
CA ALA A 142 11.08 7.77 7.57
C ALA A 142 11.58 9.08 6.95
N ASP A 143 12.57 9.00 6.04
CA ASP A 143 12.89 10.13 5.16
C ASP A 143 11.78 10.36 4.12
N LEU A 144 11.10 9.27 3.73
CA LEU A 144 9.89 9.25 2.92
C LEU A 144 9.00 8.06 3.30
N ALA A 145 7.71 8.29 3.54
CA ALA A 145 6.72 7.23 3.67
C ALA A 145 5.75 7.19 2.47
N ILE A 146 5.48 5.97 1.99
CA ILE A 146 4.78 5.70 0.74
C ILE A 146 3.63 4.72 1.00
N GLY A 147 2.45 4.99 0.44
CA GLY A 147 1.29 4.09 0.50
C GLY A 147 0.55 3.95 -0.82
N ASN A 148 -0.41 3.03 -0.90
CA ASN A 148 -1.33 2.91 -2.03
C ASN A 148 -2.68 3.52 -1.66
N LEU A 149 -3.09 4.62 -2.32
CA LEU A 149 -4.38 5.26 -2.06
C LEU A 149 -5.44 4.67 -3.00
N GLU A 150 -6.27 3.78 -2.46
CA GLU A 150 -7.22 2.97 -3.22
C GLU A 150 -8.65 3.53 -3.16
N THR A 151 -8.76 4.86 -3.19
CA THR A 151 -10.04 5.56 -3.15
C THR A 151 -9.89 6.99 -3.68
N PRO A 152 -10.84 7.49 -4.48
CA PRO A 152 -10.78 8.87 -4.93
C PRO A 152 -11.14 9.82 -3.78
N LEU A 153 -10.40 10.92 -3.67
CA LEU A 153 -10.61 11.99 -2.70
C LEU A 153 -11.45 13.10 -3.34
N THR A 154 -12.77 13.00 -3.20
CA THR A 154 -13.70 13.93 -3.86
C THR A 154 -15.01 14.03 -3.07
N THR A 155 -15.73 15.14 -3.25
CA THR A 155 -17.14 15.25 -2.85
C THR A 155 -18.10 15.00 -4.02
N GLY A 156 -17.61 15.10 -5.26
CA GLY A 156 -18.37 15.01 -6.50
C GLY A 156 -18.07 13.74 -7.30
N GLY A 157 -18.01 13.90 -8.62
CA GLY A 157 -17.76 12.86 -9.60
C GLY A 157 -18.97 12.03 -10.03
N LYS A 158 -18.77 11.23 -11.08
CA LYS A 158 -19.75 10.27 -11.59
C LYS A 158 -19.32 8.85 -11.20
N PRO A 159 -20.10 8.13 -10.38
CA PRO A 159 -19.84 6.73 -10.05
C PRO A 159 -19.63 5.86 -11.30
N ALA A 160 -18.66 4.96 -11.24
CA ALA A 160 -18.41 3.99 -12.31
C ALA A 160 -19.59 3.00 -12.46
N ASP A 161 -20.15 2.91 -13.66
CA ASP A 161 -21.37 2.14 -13.93
C ASP A 161 -21.13 0.60 -13.99
N ASN A 162 -19.86 0.16 -14.07
CA ASN A 162 -19.47 -1.24 -14.32
C ASN A 162 -18.71 -1.90 -13.17
N LYS A 163 -18.91 -1.45 -11.94
CA LYS A 163 -18.28 -2.02 -10.74
C LYS A 163 -19.28 -2.39 -9.67
N LEU A 164 -18.99 -3.49 -8.95
CA LEU A 164 -19.73 -3.89 -7.76
C LEU A 164 -19.48 -2.96 -6.57
N PHE A 165 -18.23 -2.50 -6.44
CA PHE A 165 -17.79 -1.61 -5.37
C PHE A 165 -17.23 -0.34 -5.98
N VAL A 166 -17.84 0.79 -5.61
CA VAL A 166 -17.48 2.13 -6.06
C VAL A 166 -17.32 3.00 -4.82
N TYR A 167 -16.11 3.48 -4.58
CA TYR A 167 -15.73 4.20 -3.38
C TYR A 167 -15.57 5.70 -3.62
N LYS A 168 -15.64 6.46 -2.53
CA LYS A 168 -15.34 7.88 -2.46
C LYS A 168 -14.97 8.22 -1.04
N SER A 169 -13.87 8.93 -0.86
CA SER A 169 -13.43 9.41 0.44
C SER A 169 -13.41 10.94 0.46
N SER A 170 -13.55 11.51 1.66
CA SER A 170 -13.50 12.96 1.84
C SER A 170 -12.14 13.52 1.40
N PRO A 171 -12.08 14.66 0.68
CA PRO A 171 -10.83 15.36 0.37
C PRO A 171 -9.96 15.68 1.59
N LYS A 172 -10.57 15.81 2.78
CA LYS A 172 -9.86 16.02 4.05
C LYS A 172 -8.87 14.90 4.38
N MET A 173 -9.09 13.69 3.86
CA MET A 173 -8.17 12.56 4.09
C MET A 173 -6.77 12.80 3.51
N ALA A 174 -6.62 13.70 2.52
CA ALA A 174 -5.30 14.10 2.04
C ALA A 174 -4.46 14.73 3.16
N GLN A 175 -5.05 15.66 3.93
CA GLN A 175 -4.34 16.30 5.05
C GLN A 175 -4.07 15.30 6.18
N VAL A 176 -4.99 14.37 6.43
CA VAL A 176 -4.78 13.30 7.41
C VAL A 176 -3.55 12.46 7.08
N MET A 177 -3.41 12.06 5.82
CA MET A 177 -2.24 11.31 5.36
C MET A 177 -0.95 12.11 5.56
N ALA A 178 -0.96 13.39 5.19
CA ALA A 178 0.19 14.27 5.40
C ALA A 178 0.56 14.39 6.88
N ASP A 179 -0.42 14.64 7.76
CA ASP A 179 -0.22 14.78 9.21
C ASP A 179 0.28 13.48 9.87
N ALA A 180 -0.06 12.33 9.28
CA ALA A 180 0.45 11.02 9.69
C ALA A 180 1.88 10.75 9.22
N GLY A 181 2.42 11.54 8.29
CA GLY A 181 3.76 11.39 7.72
C GLY A 181 3.81 10.66 6.37
N ILE A 182 2.69 10.52 5.65
CA ILE A 182 2.70 9.98 4.27
C ILE A 182 3.14 11.08 3.30
N ASP A 183 4.22 10.83 2.57
CA ASP A 183 4.78 11.76 1.58
C ASP A 183 4.30 11.48 0.16
N ILE A 184 4.12 10.19 -0.19
CA ILE A 184 3.84 9.75 -1.56
C ILE A 184 2.71 8.72 -1.56
N VAL A 185 1.77 8.86 -2.48
CA VAL A 185 0.75 7.83 -2.74
C VAL A 185 0.75 7.32 -4.17
N ASN A 186 0.61 6.00 -4.33
CA ASN A 186 0.29 5.40 -5.62
C ASN A 186 -1.22 5.54 -5.92
N LEU A 187 -1.51 6.01 -7.13
CA LEU A 187 -2.86 6.09 -7.71
C LEU A 187 -3.05 5.16 -8.91
N ALA A 188 -2.03 4.39 -9.31
CA ALA A 188 -2.24 3.33 -10.29
C ALA A 188 -2.92 2.14 -9.60
N ASN A 189 -4.24 2.16 -9.53
CA ASN A 189 -5.05 1.05 -9.00
C ASN A 189 -6.46 1.03 -9.60
N ASN A 190 -7.21 -0.03 -9.33
CA ASN A 190 -8.57 -0.27 -9.84
C ASN A 190 -9.65 0.62 -9.20
N HIS A 191 -9.34 1.46 -8.21
CA HIS A 191 -10.31 2.31 -7.51
C HIS A 191 -10.10 3.81 -7.73
N SER A 192 -8.98 4.23 -8.33
CA SER A 192 -8.65 5.65 -8.51
C SER A 192 -9.60 6.43 -9.42
N MET A 193 -10.36 5.74 -10.28
CA MET A 193 -11.39 6.36 -11.14
C MET A 193 -12.81 5.91 -10.80
N ASP A 194 -13.06 5.45 -9.57
CA ASP A 194 -14.40 5.06 -9.12
C ASP A 194 -15.44 6.17 -9.28
N GLN A 195 -15.00 7.44 -9.21
CA GLN A 195 -15.84 8.64 -9.40
C GLN A 195 -15.55 9.32 -10.75
N GLY A 196 -15.04 8.57 -11.72
CA GLY A 196 -14.70 9.03 -13.07
C GLY A 196 -13.50 9.97 -13.11
N GLU A 197 -13.32 10.64 -14.25
CA GLU A 197 -12.21 11.58 -14.46
C GLU A 197 -12.28 12.78 -13.51
N GLU A 198 -13.49 13.25 -13.18
CA GLU A 198 -13.69 14.33 -12.20
C GLU A 198 -13.13 13.94 -10.82
N GLY A 199 -13.50 12.76 -10.29
CA GLY A 199 -12.99 12.31 -9.01
C GLY A 199 -11.48 12.08 -8.98
N LEU A 200 -10.90 11.62 -10.09
CA LEU A 200 -9.45 11.51 -10.23
C LEU A 200 -8.76 12.90 -10.18
N LEU A 201 -9.30 13.88 -10.90
CA LEU A 201 -8.75 15.24 -10.94
C LEU A 201 -8.93 15.98 -9.60
N ASP A 202 -10.03 15.76 -8.90
CA ASP A 202 -10.23 16.23 -7.53
C ASP A 202 -9.22 15.62 -6.57
N THR A 203 -8.92 14.32 -6.75
CA THR A 203 -7.90 13.63 -5.96
C THR A 203 -6.53 14.29 -6.12
N PHE A 204 -6.14 14.65 -7.34
CA PHE A 204 -4.89 15.38 -7.58
C PHE A 204 -4.87 16.73 -6.88
N GLN A 205 -5.99 17.45 -6.85
CA GLN A 205 -6.11 18.75 -6.18
C GLN A 205 -6.01 18.61 -4.66
N ALA A 206 -6.70 17.63 -4.08
CA ALA A 206 -6.66 17.36 -2.65
C ALA A 206 -5.25 16.99 -2.17
N LEU A 207 -4.58 16.09 -2.88
CA LEU A 207 -3.20 15.67 -2.56
C LEU A 207 -2.22 16.83 -2.68
N LYS A 208 -2.32 17.61 -3.77
CA LYS A 208 -1.50 18.81 -3.95
C LYS A 208 -1.72 19.84 -2.84
N ALA A 209 -2.96 20.06 -2.39
CA ALA A 209 -3.27 21.00 -1.33
C ALA A 209 -2.69 20.58 0.03
N ALA A 210 -2.57 19.27 0.27
CA ALA A 210 -1.98 18.69 1.47
C ALA A 210 -0.45 18.47 1.38
N ASN A 211 0.19 18.85 0.26
CA ASN A 211 1.60 18.55 -0.04
C ASN A 211 1.95 17.05 -0.06
N VAL A 212 0.99 16.18 -0.39
CA VAL A 212 1.23 14.76 -0.64
C VAL A 212 1.49 14.56 -2.13
N SER A 213 2.64 14.01 -2.47
CA SER A 213 2.97 13.70 -3.86
C SER A 213 2.23 12.44 -4.34
N TYR A 214 2.00 12.31 -5.64
CA TYR A 214 1.36 11.13 -6.19
C TYR A 214 2.05 10.62 -7.46
N ILE A 215 1.90 9.33 -7.71
CA ILE A 215 2.46 8.62 -8.85
C ILE A 215 1.41 7.69 -9.48
N GLY A 216 1.65 7.27 -10.73
CA GLY A 216 0.85 6.23 -11.39
C GLY A 216 -0.50 6.67 -11.95
N ALA A 217 -0.81 7.96 -11.89
CA ALA A 217 -1.95 8.56 -12.58
C ALA A 217 -1.60 9.97 -13.05
N GLY A 218 -2.29 10.46 -14.07
CA GLY A 218 -2.04 11.78 -14.62
C GLY A 218 -3.16 12.29 -15.50
N LYS A 219 -3.08 13.56 -15.91
CA LYS A 219 -4.06 14.17 -16.83
C LYS A 219 -3.93 13.64 -18.25
N ASN A 220 -2.84 12.91 -18.51
CA ASN A 220 -2.54 12.25 -19.77
C ASN A 220 -1.51 11.13 -19.54
N SER A 221 -1.26 10.36 -20.59
CA SER A 221 -0.31 9.25 -20.57
C SER A 221 1.14 9.66 -20.30
N LYS A 222 1.54 10.90 -20.60
CA LYS A 222 2.92 11.34 -20.30
C LYS A 222 3.06 11.52 -18.79
N GLU A 223 2.14 12.27 -18.19
CA GLU A 223 2.13 12.50 -16.73
C GLU A 223 2.02 11.19 -15.95
N ALA A 224 1.10 10.30 -16.32
CA ALA A 224 0.86 9.07 -15.57
C ALA A 224 2.09 8.14 -15.48
N TYR A 225 2.94 8.13 -16.51
CA TYR A 225 4.15 7.30 -16.60
C TYR A 225 5.44 8.05 -16.24
N THR A 226 5.37 9.36 -15.98
CA THR A 226 6.55 10.13 -15.55
C THR A 226 6.88 9.79 -14.09
N PRO A 227 8.11 9.36 -13.77
CA PRO A 227 8.50 9.11 -12.38
C PRO A 227 8.48 10.39 -11.56
N LEU A 228 8.10 10.27 -10.28
CA LEU A 228 8.41 11.30 -9.30
C LEU A 228 9.88 11.15 -8.90
N ILE A 229 10.70 12.19 -9.11
CA ILE A 229 12.09 12.21 -8.69
C ILE A 229 12.25 13.13 -7.48
N VAL A 230 12.80 12.61 -6.39
CA VAL A 230 13.08 13.35 -5.15
C VAL A 230 14.49 13.07 -4.68
N GLU A 231 15.12 14.05 -4.03
CA GLU A 231 16.44 13.89 -3.44
C GLU A 231 16.35 13.95 -1.90
N ARG A 232 16.97 12.99 -1.23
CA ARG A 232 17.09 12.91 0.22
C ARG A 232 18.50 12.44 0.56
N ASN A 233 19.16 13.09 1.51
CA ASN A 233 20.51 12.73 1.97
C ASN A 233 21.54 12.59 0.82
N GLY A 234 21.39 13.36 -0.26
CA GLY A 234 22.26 13.32 -1.45
C GLY A 234 22.05 12.12 -2.39
N ILE A 235 20.94 11.39 -2.21
CA ILE A 235 20.51 10.23 -3.00
C ILE A 235 19.24 10.61 -3.77
N LYS A 236 19.29 10.45 -5.10
CA LYS A 236 18.13 10.66 -5.98
C LYS A 236 17.30 9.39 -6.09
N LEU A 237 16.02 9.52 -5.79
CA LEU A 237 15.03 8.45 -5.78
C LEU A 237 14.00 8.72 -6.88
N ALA A 238 13.72 7.72 -7.71
CA ALA A 238 12.62 7.77 -8.67
C ALA A 238 11.51 6.79 -8.26
N PHE A 239 10.27 7.27 -8.22
CA PHE A 239 9.10 6.47 -7.88
C PHE A 239 8.15 6.37 -9.07
N LEU A 240 7.73 5.15 -9.42
CA LEU A 240 6.73 4.89 -10.45
C LEU A 240 5.59 4.05 -9.89
N GLY A 241 4.35 4.49 -10.15
CA GLY A 241 3.15 3.74 -9.82
C GLY A 241 2.62 3.02 -11.06
N LEU A 242 2.29 1.74 -10.95
CA LEU A 242 1.82 0.93 -12.09
C LEU A 242 0.71 -0.04 -11.68
N SER A 243 -0.32 -0.17 -12.52
CA SER A 243 -1.42 -1.12 -12.28
C SER A 243 -1.51 -2.22 -13.33
N ARG A 244 -1.69 -3.45 -12.87
CA ARG A 244 -2.13 -4.58 -13.70
C ARG A 244 -3.60 -4.96 -13.47
N VAL A 245 -4.30 -4.19 -12.64
CA VAL A 245 -5.69 -4.44 -12.25
C VAL A 245 -6.48 -3.15 -12.45
N ILE A 246 -7.25 -3.13 -13.52
CA ILE A 246 -8.25 -2.11 -13.83
C ILE A 246 -9.46 -2.76 -14.51
N PRO A 247 -10.66 -2.16 -14.40
CA PRO A 247 -11.88 -2.73 -14.98
C PRO A 247 -11.81 -2.92 -16.50
N ASP A 248 -11.34 -1.89 -17.23
CA ASP A 248 -11.23 -1.89 -18.69
C ASP A 248 -10.30 -0.76 -19.20
N ASP A 249 -10.13 -0.68 -20.52
CA ASP A 249 -9.23 0.25 -21.20
C ASP A 249 -9.67 1.73 -21.14
N SER A 250 -10.91 2.00 -20.74
CA SER A 250 -11.39 3.35 -20.50
C SER A 250 -10.78 3.98 -19.25
N TRP A 251 -10.02 3.26 -18.43
CA TRP A 251 -9.33 3.81 -17.26
C TRP A 251 -7.86 4.17 -17.55
N TYR A 252 -7.37 3.83 -18.73
CA TYR A 252 -5.97 4.07 -19.09
C TYR A 252 -5.75 5.56 -19.32
N ALA A 253 -4.62 6.07 -18.84
CA ALA A 253 -4.15 7.38 -19.25
C ALA A 253 -3.78 7.36 -20.74
N TRP A 254 -4.36 8.27 -21.53
CA TRP A 254 -4.04 8.46 -22.95
C TRP A 254 -3.56 9.90 -23.21
N LYS A 255 -3.15 10.20 -24.44
CA LYS A 255 -2.52 11.48 -24.80
C LYS A 255 -3.30 12.71 -24.32
N ASN A 256 -4.64 12.68 -24.42
CA ASN A 256 -5.52 13.78 -24.04
C ASN A 256 -6.62 13.30 -23.09
N LYS A 257 -6.30 12.35 -22.22
CA LYS A 257 -7.28 11.74 -21.33
C LYS A 257 -6.64 11.41 -19.97
N PRO A 258 -7.24 11.89 -18.86
CA PRO A 258 -6.84 11.46 -17.53
C PRO A 258 -7.00 9.95 -17.35
N GLY A 259 -6.14 9.38 -16.52
CA GLY A 259 -6.25 7.98 -16.16
C GLY A 259 -5.02 7.48 -15.42
N VAL A 260 -4.93 6.16 -15.31
CA VAL A 260 -3.85 5.48 -14.59
C VAL A 260 -2.80 4.91 -15.54
N ALA A 261 -1.58 4.73 -15.04
CA ALA A 261 -0.50 4.03 -15.72
C ALA A 261 -0.63 2.52 -15.52
N THR A 262 -0.58 1.78 -16.63
CA THR A 262 -0.96 0.37 -16.68
C THR A 262 0.13 -0.50 -17.30
N THR A 263 0.06 -1.81 -17.05
CA THR A 263 1.07 -2.81 -17.48
C THR A 263 0.44 -3.97 -18.26
N TYR A 264 -0.66 -3.70 -18.94
CA TYR A 264 -1.28 -4.64 -19.88
C TYR A 264 -0.46 -4.71 -21.18
N GLU A 265 -0.76 -5.69 -22.03
CA GLU A 265 -0.19 -5.75 -23.38
C GLU A 265 -0.41 -4.41 -24.12
N GLY A 266 0.65 -3.86 -24.72
CA GLY A 266 0.64 -2.55 -25.36
C GLY A 266 0.89 -1.35 -24.43
N THR A 267 0.98 -1.59 -23.11
CA THR A 267 1.29 -0.56 -22.11
C THR A 267 2.47 -0.91 -21.21
N LYS A 268 2.78 -2.21 -21.04
CA LYS A 268 3.94 -2.69 -20.27
C LYS A 268 5.28 -2.22 -20.85
N GLU A 269 5.37 -2.03 -22.16
CA GLU A 269 6.56 -1.51 -22.83
C GLU A 269 6.81 -0.05 -22.42
N ARG A 270 5.76 0.77 -22.32
CA ARG A 270 5.86 2.15 -21.83
C ARG A 270 6.31 2.19 -20.36
N ALA A 271 5.80 1.27 -19.53
CA ALA A 271 6.24 1.14 -18.15
C ALA A 271 7.74 0.80 -18.09
N ALA A 272 8.19 -0.20 -18.85
CA ALA A 272 9.59 -0.59 -18.94
C ALA A 272 10.50 0.55 -19.45
N GLU A 273 10.08 1.29 -20.47
CA GLU A 273 10.79 2.48 -20.97
C GLU A 273 10.90 3.58 -19.90
N SER A 274 9.85 3.79 -19.11
CA SER A 274 9.83 4.80 -18.05
C SER A 274 10.77 4.43 -16.91
N ILE A 275 10.82 3.14 -16.52
CA ILE A 275 11.79 2.62 -15.54
C ILE A 275 13.22 2.78 -16.06
N LYS A 276 13.47 2.42 -17.34
CA LYS A 276 14.78 2.59 -17.98
C LYS A 276 15.23 4.05 -18.06
N ALA A 277 14.31 4.98 -18.27
CA ALA A 277 14.59 6.41 -18.24
C ALA A 277 14.91 6.86 -16.81
N ALA A 278 14.09 6.46 -15.83
CA ALA A 278 14.30 6.76 -14.42
C ALA A 278 15.68 6.31 -13.91
N LYS A 279 16.13 5.11 -14.29
CA LYS A 279 17.45 4.58 -13.88
C LYS A 279 18.64 5.40 -14.38
N LYS A 280 18.45 6.25 -15.40
CA LYS A 280 19.49 7.18 -15.88
C LYS A 280 19.56 8.48 -15.08
N GLU A 281 18.50 8.80 -14.35
CA GLU A 281 18.32 10.09 -13.69
C GLU A 281 18.35 9.99 -12.15
N ALA A 282 18.13 8.78 -11.62
CA ALA A 282 18.09 8.49 -10.19
C ALA A 282 19.08 7.38 -9.80
N ASP A 283 19.54 7.45 -8.55
CA ASP A 283 20.39 6.44 -7.94
C ASP A 283 19.59 5.16 -7.63
N ILE A 284 18.34 5.34 -7.19
CA ILE A 284 17.40 4.27 -6.81
C ILE A 284 16.09 4.43 -7.56
N VAL A 285 15.59 3.36 -8.15
CA VAL A 285 14.28 3.30 -8.81
C VAL A 285 13.35 2.36 -8.06
N VAL A 286 12.25 2.92 -7.55
CA VAL A 286 11.21 2.21 -6.81
C VAL A 286 9.94 2.11 -7.65
N VAL A 287 9.39 0.91 -7.78
CA VAL A 287 8.12 0.66 -8.47
C VAL A 287 7.07 0.23 -7.45
N ILE A 288 5.95 0.96 -7.39
CA ILE A 288 4.77 0.59 -6.61
C ILE A 288 3.77 -0.08 -7.57
N ALA A 289 3.52 -1.37 -7.38
CA ALA A 289 2.77 -2.20 -8.32
C ALA A 289 1.45 -2.71 -7.74
N HIS A 290 0.34 -2.32 -8.34
CA HIS A 290 -0.99 -2.79 -7.95
C HIS A 290 -1.40 -3.95 -8.87
N TRP A 291 -1.32 -5.19 -8.37
CA TRP A 291 -1.31 -6.40 -9.21
C TRP A 291 -1.74 -7.69 -8.50
N GLY A 292 -1.83 -8.81 -9.21
CA GLY A 292 -2.11 -10.10 -8.60
C GLY A 292 -3.60 -10.43 -8.56
N GLU A 293 -3.96 -11.36 -7.68
CA GLU A 293 -5.31 -11.87 -7.53
C GLU A 293 -5.76 -11.70 -6.07
N GLU A 294 -6.97 -11.19 -5.88
CA GLU A 294 -7.54 -10.97 -4.55
C GLU A 294 -7.51 -12.24 -3.69
N ARG A 295 -7.02 -12.09 -2.47
CA ARG A 295 -7.03 -13.10 -1.39
C ARG A 295 -6.13 -14.32 -1.63
N THR A 296 -5.23 -14.25 -2.62
CA THR A 296 -4.20 -15.26 -2.88
C THR A 296 -2.88 -14.84 -2.22
N ASP A 297 -2.31 -15.72 -1.38
CA ASP A 297 -1.08 -15.48 -0.62
C ASP A 297 0.21 -15.78 -1.41
N GLU A 298 0.11 -16.44 -2.56
CA GLU A 298 1.23 -16.65 -3.47
C GLU A 298 1.17 -15.74 -4.70
N PRO A 299 2.29 -15.13 -5.12
CA PRO A 299 2.32 -14.32 -6.32
C PRO A 299 2.09 -15.18 -7.57
N ASN A 300 1.17 -14.75 -8.43
CA ASN A 300 0.84 -15.47 -9.65
C ASN A 300 1.91 -15.27 -10.75
N ALA A 301 1.81 -16.06 -11.83
CA ALA A 301 2.79 -16.01 -12.92
C ALA A 301 2.92 -14.62 -13.57
N LYS A 302 1.83 -13.84 -13.65
CA LYS A 302 1.84 -12.50 -14.26
C LYS A 302 2.54 -11.49 -13.35
N GLN A 303 2.41 -11.59 -12.03
CA GLN A 303 3.19 -10.80 -11.08
C GLN A 303 4.69 -11.07 -11.26
N LYS A 304 5.09 -12.35 -11.32
CA LYS A 304 6.51 -12.73 -11.51
C LYS A 304 7.08 -12.25 -12.85
N GLU A 305 6.30 -12.34 -13.94
CA GLU A 305 6.67 -11.84 -15.27
C GLU A 305 6.90 -10.31 -15.25
N LEU A 306 5.98 -9.56 -14.65
CA LEU A 306 6.09 -8.11 -14.56
C LEU A 306 7.22 -7.67 -13.62
N ALA A 307 7.39 -8.35 -12.48
CA ALA A 307 8.50 -8.10 -11.57
C ALA A 307 9.84 -8.27 -12.30
N LYS A 308 10.00 -9.37 -13.04
CA LYS A 308 11.18 -9.58 -13.89
C LYS A 308 11.36 -8.48 -14.92
N LEU A 309 10.30 -8.08 -15.63
CA LEU A 309 10.37 -6.98 -16.61
C LEU A 309 10.85 -5.67 -15.98
N PHE A 310 10.38 -5.36 -14.76
CA PHE A 310 10.76 -4.14 -14.06
C PHE A 310 12.20 -4.19 -13.55
N VAL A 311 12.64 -5.32 -12.98
CA VAL A 311 14.04 -5.55 -12.60
C VAL A 311 14.95 -5.42 -13.82
N ASP A 312 14.65 -6.12 -14.93
CA ASP A 312 15.42 -6.04 -16.18
C ASP A 312 15.43 -4.62 -16.80
N SER A 313 14.48 -3.77 -16.40
CA SER A 313 14.38 -2.37 -16.83
C SER A 313 15.11 -1.39 -15.91
N GLY A 314 15.60 -1.86 -14.76
CA GLY A 314 16.39 -1.05 -13.81
C GLY A 314 15.69 -0.68 -12.51
N ALA A 315 14.60 -1.35 -12.13
CA ALA A 315 14.01 -1.19 -10.80
C ALA A 315 14.90 -1.83 -9.72
N ASP A 316 15.20 -1.10 -8.65
CA ASP A 316 15.98 -1.58 -7.50
C ASP A 316 15.07 -2.16 -6.40
N LEU A 317 13.87 -1.62 -6.26
CA LEU A 317 12.87 -2.07 -5.30
C LEU A 317 11.47 -2.07 -5.93
N ILE A 318 10.74 -3.17 -5.77
CA ILE A 318 9.34 -3.29 -6.19
C ILE A 318 8.49 -3.61 -4.97
N VAL A 319 7.47 -2.79 -4.72
CA VAL A 319 6.53 -2.96 -3.61
C VAL A 319 5.12 -3.09 -4.15
N GLY A 320 4.47 -4.21 -3.86
CA GLY A 320 3.16 -4.55 -4.39
C GLY A 320 1.99 -4.34 -3.42
N GLY A 321 0.80 -4.26 -3.98
CA GLY A 321 -0.51 -4.27 -3.29
C GLY A 321 -1.59 -4.83 -4.22
N HIS A 322 -2.87 -4.76 -3.82
CA HIS A 322 -4.09 -5.33 -4.44
C HIS A 322 -4.60 -6.68 -3.90
N PRO A 323 -3.79 -7.72 -3.65
CA PRO A 323 -4.34 -8.99 -3.18
C PRO A 323 -5.09 -8.91 -1.85
N HIS A 324 -5.02 -7.78 -1.13
CA HIS A 324 -5.58 -7.54 0.19
C HIS A 324 -5.05 -8.49 1.27
N VAL A 325 -4.00 -9.24 0.96
CA VAL A 325 -3.26 -10.15 1.86
C VAL A 325 -1.78 -9.90 1.68
N VAL A 326 -0.97 -10.13 2.71
CA VAL A 326 0.49 -10.09 2.58
C VAL A 326 0.97 -11.25 1.70
N GLN A 327 1.90 -10.97 0.80
CA GLN A 327 2.58 -11.99 -0.01
C GLN A 327 4.08 -11.99 0.28
N GLY A 328 4.76 -13.07 -0.10
CA GLY A 328 6.18 -13.26 0.16
C GLY A 328 7.10 -12.26 -0.53
N PHE A 329 8.38 -12.38 -0.23
CA PHE A 329 9.48 -11.62 -0.80
C PHE A 329 10.29 -12.47 -1.77
N GLU A 330 10.99 -11.79 -2.67
CA GLU A 330 12.00 -12.37 -3.56
C GLU A 330 13.10 -11.35 -3.79
N GLN A 331 14.32 -11.84 -4.04
CA GLN A 331 15.41 -11.02 -4.56
C GLN A 331 15.86 -11.57 -5.91
N GLN A 332 15.75 -10.75 -6.95
CA GLN A 332 16.23 -11.07 -8.30
C GLN A 332 17.40 -10.16 -8.62
N GLN A 333 18.57 -10.76 -8.88
CA GLN A 333 19.84 -10.03 -8.97
C GLN A 333 20.07 -9.25 -7.65
N ASP A 334 20.23 -7.93 -7.71
CA ASP A 334 20.34 -7.05 -6.55
C ASP A 334 19.00 -6.38 -6.17
N SER A 335 17.95 -6.57 -6.97
CA SER A 335 16.64 -5.94 -6.77
C SER A 335 15.74 -6.72 -5.82
N TRP A 336 15.08 -5.99 -4.93
CA TRP A 336 14.11 -6.55 -4.00
C TRP A 336 12.68 -6.48 -4.54
N ILE A 337 11.90 -7.53 -4.27
CA ILE A 337 10.49 -7.62 -4.63
C ILE A 337 9.69 -8.00 -3.36
N ALA A 338 8.82 -7.10 -2.92
CA ALA A 338 7.77 -7.37 -1.94
C ALA A 338 6.44 -7.47 -2.69
N TYR A 339 5.87 -8.67 -2.82
CA TYR A 339 4.78 -8.88 -3.78
C TYR A 339 3.43 -8.27 -3.36
N SER A 340 3.15 -8.18 -2.06
CA SER A 340 1.96 -7.52 -1.52
C SER A 340 2.13 -7.16 -0.04
N MET A 341 1.78 -5.94 0.31
CA MET A 341 1.81 -5.42 1.68
C MET A 341 0.52 -5.69 2.48
N GLY A 342 -0.58 -6.08 1.82
CA GLY A 342 -1.89 -6.25 2.45
C GLY A 342 -2.63 -4.92 2.70
N ASN A 343 -3.67 -4.96 3.53
CA ASN A 343 -4.53 -3.82 3.82
C ASN A 343 -4.00 -2.99 4.99
N PHE A 344 -3.55 -1.77 4.79
CA PHE A 344 -3.05 -0.95 5.90
C PHE A 344 -4.16 -0.20 6.62
N ILE A 345 -4.90 0.66 5.90
CA ILE A 345 -6.08 1.34 6.40
C ILE A 345 -7.27 0.83 5.59
N PHE A 346 -8.12 -0.01 6.17
CA PHE A 346 -9.17 -0.67 5.40
C PHE A 346 -10.36 -1.02 6.27
N THR A 347 -11.49 -1.36 5.65
CA THR A 347 -12.56 -2.04 6.37
C THR A 347 -12.14 -3.48 6.69
N GLN A 348 -12.60 -4.03 7.80
CA GLN A 348 -12.38 -5.44 8.05
C GLN A 348 -13.28 -6.27 7.11
N ALA A 349 -12.66 -7.14 6.30
CA ALA A 349 -13.37 -8.08 5.43
C ALA A 349 -13.60 -9.43 6.14
N GLU A 350 -14.49 -10.28 5.60
CA GLU A 350 -14.81 -11.58 6.22
C GLU A 350 -13.64 -12.56 6.21
N ASN A 351 -12.70 -12.43 5.26
CA ASN A 351 -11.56 -13.35 5.15
C ASN A 351 -10.45 -12.97 6.14
N PRO A 352 -10.11 -13.83 7.13
CA PRO A 352 -9.11 -13.51 8.14
C PRO A 352 -7.70 -13.27 7.60
N LYS A 353 -7.36 -13.82 6.44
CA LYS A 353 -6.05 -13.56 5.79
C LYS A 353 -5.86 -12.07 5.46
N THR A 354 -6.97 -11.33 5.28
CA THR A 354 -6.93 -9.89 4.96
C THR A 354 -6.72 -8.99 6.17
N TRP A 355 -6.70 -9.58 7.37
CA TRP A 355 -6.46 -8.85 8.62
C TRP A 355 -4.97 -8.76 8.96
N GLU A 356 -4.11 -9.38 8.16
CA GLU A 356 -2.66 -9.25 8.29
C GLU A 356 -2.15 -8.30 7.23
N THR A 357 -1.33 -7.35 7.67
CA THR A 357 -0.67 -6.35 6.84
C THR A 357 0.75 -6.13 7.36
N MET A 358 1.53 -5.28 6.70
CA MET A 358 2.86 -4.92 7.18
C MET A 358 3.27 -3.52 6.76
N ALA A 359 4.21 -2.96 7.51
CA ALA A 359 5.05 -1.87 7.05
C ALA A 359 6.42 -2.43 6.66
N LEU A 360 6.93 -2.05 5.49
CA LEU A 360 8.26 -2.40 5.01
C LEU A 360 9.17 -1.18 5.10
N GLN A 361 10.23 -1.27 5.88
CA GLN A 361 11.29 -0.27 5.90
C GLN A 361 12.42 -0.73 4.99
N ALA A 362 12.91 0.17 4.14
CA ALA A 362 14.06 -0.03 3.28
C ALA A 362 15.10 1.04 3.58
N GLU A 363 16.25 0.63 4.11
CA GLU A 363 17.38 1.54 4.31
C GLU A 363 18.32 1.37 3.12
N CYS A 364 18.32 2.36 2.23
CA CYS A 364 18.95 2.26 0.93
C CYS A 364 20.15 3.18 0.77
N LYS A 365 21.12 2.72 -0.01
CA LYS A 365 22.37 3.42 -0.33
C LYS A 365 22.34 3.93 -1.76
N LYS A 366 23.25 4.86 -2.06
CA LYS A 366 23.39 5.46 -3.39
C LYS A 366 23.71 4.47 -4.51
N ASP A 367 24.29 3.31 -4.18
CA ASP A 367 24.57 2.26 -5.17
C ASP A 367 23.35 1.39 -5.51
N GLY A 368 22.17 1.72 -4.99
CA GLY A 368 20.91 1.01 -5.24
C GLY A 368 20.63 -0.13 -4.26
N LYS A 369 21.58 -0.49 -3.39
CA LYS A 369 21.37 -1.56 -2.41
C LYS A 369 20.50 -1.10 -1.26
N CYS A 370 19.52 -1.92 -0.90
CA CYS A 370 18.64 -1.69 0.24
C CYS A 370 18.71 -2.86 1.23
N GLU A 371 18.78 -2.53 2.51
CA GLU A 371 18.51 -3.47 3.60
C GLU A 371 17.03 -3.34 3.98
N LEU A 372 16.33 -4.47 4.05
CA LEU A 372 14.89 -4.48 4.28
C LEU A 372 14.55 -5.00 5.68
N LYS A 373 13.57 -4.37 6.31
CA LYS A 373 12.96 -4.80 7.57
C LYS A 373 11.44 -4.72 7.47
N MET A 374 10.74 -5.79 7.82
CA MET A 374 9.28 -5.79 7.88
C MET A 374 8.78 -5.79 9.31
N THR A 375 7.74 -4.99 9.56
CA THR A 375 7.00 -4.96 10.82
C THR A 375 5.58 -5.44 10.53
N PRO A 376 5.13 -6.56 11.13
CA PRO A 376 3.77 -7.06 10.92
C PRO A 376 2.75 -6.20 11.67
N TYR A 377 1.58 -6.03 11.06
CA TYR A 377 0.45 -5.30 11.61
C TYR A 377 -0.83 -6.13 11.44
N PHE A 378 -1.80 -5.84 12.30
CA PHE A 378 -3.16 -6.31 12.22
C PHE A 378 -4.04 -5.18 11.68
N THR A 379 -4.80 -5.46 10.64
CA THR A 379 -5.79 -4.55 10.06
C THR A 379 -7.09 -4.67 10.85
N ASP A 380 -7.31 -3.73 11.76
CA ASP A 380 -8.62 -3.48 12.34
C ASP A 380 -9.39 -2.48 11.47
N VAL A 381 -10.67 -2.23 11.77
CA VAL A 381 -11.50 -1.31 11.00
C VAL A 381 -10.91 0.10 11.05
N GLY A 382 -10.31 0.50 9.92
CA GLY A 382 -9.72 1.80 9.73
C GLY A 382 -8.40 2.01 10.45
N GLN A 383 -7.73 0.96 10.97
CA GLN A 383 -6.50 1.12 11.73
C GLN A 383 -5.53 -0.05 11.54
N ALA A 384 -4.23 0.25 11.43
CA ALA A 384 -3.18 -0.75 11.48
C ALA A 384 -2.60 -0.81 12.90
N ILE A 385 -2.69 -1.96 13.57
CA ILE A 385 -2.18 -2.19 14.93
C ILE A 385 -0.93 -3.08 14.87
N PRO A 386 0.23 -2.66 15.40
CA PRO A 386 1.46 -3.48 15.38
C PRO A 386 1.23 -4.86 16.01
N LEU A 387 1.73 -5.91 15.36
CA LEU A 387 1.70 -7.27 15.89
C LEU A 387 3.02 -7.58 16.61
N GLU A 388 2.94 -7.69 17.94
CA GLU A 388 4.07 -8.02 18.80
C GLU A 388 4.07 -9.49 19.26
N GLY A 389 5.19 -9.91 19.84
CA GLY A 389 5.34 -11.23 20.45
C GLY A 389 5.03 -12.39 19.48
N GLU A 390 4.39 -13.43 20.01
CA GLU A 390 4.11 -14.66 19.26
C GLU A 390 3.27 -14.43 17.99
N ARG A 391 2.31 -13.49 18.04
CA ARG A 391 1.47 -13.17 16.87
C ARG A 391 2.30 -12.58 15.73
N GLY A 392 3.18 -11.63 16.02
CA GLY A 392 4.09 -11.06 15.03
C GLY A 392 5.05 -12.11 14.46
N GLN A 393 5.65 -12.94 15.32
CA GLN A 393 6.57 -14.01 14.90
C GLN A 393 5.89 -15.04 13.99
N LYS A 394 4.62 -15.35 14.22
CA LYS A 394 3.85 -16.27 13.37
C LYS A 394 3.67 -15.72 11.95
N VAL A 395 3.39 -14.42 11.81
CA VAL A 395 3.29 -13.75 10.50
C VAL A 395 4.64 -13.75 9.79
N MET A 396 5.72 -13.37 10.48
CA MET A 396 7.08 -13.36 9.92
C MET A 396 7.51 -14.75 9.44
N LYS A 397 7.26 -15.80 10.25
CA LYS A 397 7.58 -17.19 9.88
C LYS A 397 6.82 -17.64 8.65
N ARG A 398 5.51 -17.38 8.59
CA ARG A 398 4.70 -17.72 7.40
C ARG A 398 5.20 -16.98 6.16
N LEU A 399 5.48 -15.67 6.28
CA LEU A 399 6.02 -14.88 5.16
C LEU A 399 7.35 -15.45 4.68
N GLN A 400 8.24 -15.87 5.57
CA GLN A 400 9.47 -16.54 5.18
C GLN A 400 9.21 -17.85 4.42
N GLU A 401 8.23 -18.66 4.84
CA GLU A 401 7.88 -19.93 4.20
C GLU A 401 7.37 -19.76 2.76
N ILE A 402 6.59 -18.69 2.51
CA ILE A 402 6.07 -18.38 1.16
C ILE A 402 7.00 -17.48 0.33
N SER A 403 8.16 -17.08 0.87
CA SER A 403 9.15 -16.27 0.17
C SER A 403 10.18 -17.12 -0.56
N THR A 404 10.64 -16.64 -1.72
CA THR A 404 11.59 -17.38 -2.56
C THR A 404 13.03 -17.06 -2.17
N GLY A 405 13.70 -18.02 -1.52
CA GLY A 405 15.12 -17.88 -1.17
C GLY A 405 15.41 -16.82 -0.10
N ILE A 406 14.43 -16.51 0.76
CA ILE A 406 14.53 -15.45 1.77
C ILE A 406 14.54 -16.03 3.19
N HIS A 407 15.29 -15.36 4.06
CA HIS A 407 15.29 -15.51 5.51
C HIS A 407 14.74 -14.23 6.14
N ILE A 408 13.84 -14.36 7.11
CA ILE A 408 13.31 -13.27 7.93
C ILE A 408 13.67 -13.60 9.38
N ASP A 409 14.48 -12.76 10.02
CA ASP A 409 14.88 -12.97 11.42
C ASP A 409 13.79 -12.51 12.40
N GLN A 410 14.01 -12.75 13.70
CA GLN A 410 13.04 -12.40 14.75
C GLN A 410 12.79 -10.90 14.88
N ASN A 411 13.68 -10.05 14.37
CA ASN A 411 13.53 -8.60 14.34
C ASN A 411 12.86 -8.11 13.05
N GLY A 412 12.47 -9.03 12.15
CA GLY A 412 11.87 -8.73 10.87
C GLY A 412 12.87 -8.34 9.78
N ASN A 413 14.19 -8.47 10.01
CA ASN A 413 15.17 -8.17 8.97
C ASN A 413 15.11 -9.24 7.88
N ILE A 414 15.09 -8.81 6.62
CA ILE A 414 14.93 -9.65 5.44
C ILE A 414 16.29 -9.80 4.76
N ARG A 415 16.71 -11.04 4.52
CA ARG A 415 17.99 -11.37 3.89
C ARG A 415 17.83 -12.51 2.90
N LYS A 416 18.65 -12.54 1.86
CA LYS A 416 18.75 -13.71 0.98
C LYS A 416 19.35 -14.90 1.75
N LYS A 417 18.79 -16.08 1.57
CA LYS A 417 19.38 -17.34 2.04
C LYS A 417 20.68 -17.58 1.28
N GLN A 418 21.75 -17.84 2.04
CA GLN A 418 23.07 -18.19 1.49
C GLN A 418 23.05 -19.54 0.78
#